data_AF-A0A920KXM7-F1
#
_entry.id   AF-A0A920KXM7-F1
#
_cell.length_a   1.000
_cell.length_b   1.000
_cell.length_c   1.000
_cell.angle_alpha   90.00
_cell.angle_beta   90.00
_cell.angle_gamma   90.00
#
_symmetry.space_group_name_H-M   'P 1'
#
loop_
_entity.id
_entity.type
_entity.pdbx_description
1 polymer ?
#
loop_
_entity_poly.entity_id
_entity_poly.type
_entity_poly.pdbx_seq_one_letter_code
_entity_poly.pdbx_strand_id
1 'polypeptide(L)'
;MPVEVYIEMNDDSFDYYYIPLRMLRGEKEFVNQTVTTIDDWAWAIPTYTFEIDNNLNDIKYILINPNGLVADVNPKNDVYYKAE
;
A
#
# COMPACT_ATOMS: atom_id res chain seq x y z
N MET A 1 11.55 3.97 -1.08
CA MET A 1 10.82 4.83 -0.10
C MET A 1 9.85 3.94 0.65
N PRO A 2 9.42 4.29 1.88
CA PRO A 2 8.30 3.57 2.47
C PRO A 2 7.05 3.76 1.60
N VAL A 3 6.20 2.74 1.54
CA VAL A 3 5.00 2.73 0.67
C VAL A 3 3.77 2.46 1.51
N GLU A 4 2.70 3.18 1.22
CA GLU A 4 1.38 2.96 1.78
C GLU A 4 0.52 2.33 0.69
N VAL A 5 -0.15 1.22 1.01
CA VAL A 5 -1.06 0.51 0.10
C VAL A 5 -2.45 0.53 0.70
N TYR A 6 -3.38 1.12 -0.03
CA TYR A 6 -4.80 1.18 0.28
C TYR A 6 -5.56 0.23 -0.63
N ILE A 7 -6.37 -0.64 -0.04
CA ILE A 7 -7.21 -1.58 -0.78
C ILE A 7 -8.66 -1.29 -0.40
N GLU A 8 -9.46 -0.86 -1.36
CA GLU A 8 -10.90 -0.69 -1.16
C GLU A 8 -11.63 -1.92 -1.71
N MET A 9 -12.53 -2.46 -0.89
CA MET A 9 -13.35 -3.60 -1.24
C MET A 9 -14.69 -3.15 -1.85
N ASN A 10 -15.40 -4.09 -2.48
CA ASN A 10 -16.71 -3.83 -3.08
C ASN A 10 -17.81 -3.53 -2.05
N ASP A 11 -17.61 -3.87 -0.77
CA ASP A 11 -18.51 -3.59 0.35
C ASP A 11 -18.17 -2.29 1.10
N ASP A 12 -17.33 -1.43 0.50
CA ASP A 12 -16.79 -0.18 1.05
C ASP A 12 -15.91 -0.37 2.32
N SER A 13 -15.60 -1.60 2.72
CA SER A 13 -14.52 -1.86 3.68
C SER A 13 -13.16 -1.62 3.03
N PHE A 14 -12.13 -1.39 3.85
CA PHE A 14 -10.79 -1.15 3.35
C PHE A 14 -9.71 -1.75 4.25
N ASP A 15 -8.62 -2.14 3.60
CA ASP A 15 -7.37 -2.52 4.25
C ASP A 15 -6.30 -1.48 3.93
N TYR A 16 -5.50 -1.14 4.94
CA TYR A 16 -4.42 -0.17 4.83
C TYR A 16 -3.12 -0.78 5.31
N TYR A 17 -2.15 -0.90 4.40
CA TYR A 17 -0.85 -1.49 4.67
C TYR A 17 0.26 -0.45 4.59
N TYR A 18 1.24 -0.60 5.46
CA TYR A 18 2.47 0.19 5.45
C TYR A 18 3.67 -0.72 5.23
N ILE A 19 4.45 -0.40 4.20
CA ILE A 19 5.69 -1.07 3.83
C ILE A 19 6.84 -0.16 4.24
N PRO A 20 7.54 -0.45 5.35
CA PRO A 20 8.68 0.34 5.76
C PRO A 20 9.86 0.10 4.81
N LEU A 21 10.80 1.04 4.80
CA LEU A 21 12.07 0.87 4.11
C LEU A 21 13.12 0.45 5.15
N ARG A 22 13.85 -0.64 4.89
CA ARG A 22 14.84 -1.20 5.83
C ARG A 22 15.90 -0.20 6.34
N MET A 23 16.16 0.87 5.59
CA MET A 23 17.13 1.91 5.95
C MET A 23 16.59 2.97 6.93
N LEU A 24 15.29 2.98 7.21
CA LEU A 24 14.70 3.92 8.16
C LEU A 24 15.08 3.53 9.59
N ARG A 25 15.49 4.51 10.40
CA ARG A 25 15.71 4.33 11.84
C ARG A 25 14.36 4.50 12.55
N GLY A 26 13.48 3.52 12.41
CA GLY A 26 12.13 3.52 12.95
C GLY A 26 11.04 3.52 11.87
N GLU A 27 9.82 3.21 12.28
CA GLU A 27 8.64 3.12 11.43
C GLU A 27 7.74 4.34 11.60
N LYS A 28 6.93 4.64 10.58
CA LYS A 28 5.94 5.72 10.66
C LYS A 28 4.82 5.32 11.63
N GLU A 29 4.55 6.18 12.61
CA GLU A 29 3.36 6.04 13.46
C GLU A 29 2.13 6.62 12.74
N PHE A 30 1.03 5.85 12.76
CA PHE A 30 -0.27 6.28 12.22
C PHE A 30 -1.19 6.68 13.37
N VAL A 31 -1.73 7.90 13.31
CA VAL A 31 -2.64 8.43 14.33
C VAL A 31 -4.07 8.35 13.81
N ASN A 32 -4.99 7.79 14.59
CA ASN A 32 -6.40 7.62 14.24
C ASN A 32 -6.68 6.76 13.00
N GLN A 33 -5.74 5.92 12.59
CA GLN A 33 -5.89 5.03 11.44
C GLN A 33 -5.39 3.64 11.80
N THR A 34 -6.18 2.61 11.48
CA THR A 34 -5.74 1.21 11.61
C THR A 34 -4.91 0.89 10.39
N VAL A 35 -3.63 0.61 10.61
CA VAL A 35 -2.67 0.30 9.55
C VAL A 35 -1.88 -0.94 9.93
N THR A 36 -1.80 -1.88 8.99
CA THR A 36 -1.00 -3.09 9.13
C THR A 36 0.40 -2.83 8.60
N THR A 37 1.38 -2.76 9.50
CA THR A 37 2.80 -2.73 9.10
C THR A 37 3.24 -4.12 8.65
N ILE A 38 3.83 -4.21 7.46
CA ILE A 38 4.38 -5.45 6.91
C ILE A 38 5.91 -5.37 6.79
N ASP A 39 6.53 -6.47 6.37
CA ASP A 39 7.99 -6.61 6.34
C ASP A 39 8.71 -5.51 5.56
N ASP A 40 9.88 -5.10 6.05
CA ASP A 40 10.70 -4.08 5.42
C ASP A 40 11.05 -4.38 3.95
N TRP A 41 10.89 -3.38 3.08
CA TRP A 41 11.36 -3.45 1.71
C TRP A 41 12.86 -3.06 1.62
N ALA A 42 13.66 -3.97 1.07
CA ALA A 42 15.04 -3.69 0.71
C ALA A 42 15.13 -2.83 -0.56
N TRP A 43 15.73 -1.63 -0.45
CA TRP A 43 15.80 -0.63 -1.52
C TRP A 43 16.44 -1.10 -2.84
N ALA A 44 17.29 -2.12 -2.78
CA ALA A 44 17.98 -2.68 -3.95
C ALA A 44 17.10 -3.66 -4.74
N ILE A 45 15.97 -4.09 -4.20
CA ILE A 45 15.04 -5.01 -4.84
C ILE A 45 13.91 -4.19 -5.47
N PRO A 46 13.75 -4.17 -6.79
CA PRO A 46 12.75 -3.32 -7.46
C PRO A 46 11.30 -3.83 -7.30
N THR A 47 11.12 -5.04 -6.77
CA THR A 47 9.82 -5.68 -6.61
C THR A 47 9.64 -6.10 -5.16
N TYR A 48 8.45 -5.84 -4.63
CA TYR A 48 8.01 -6.29 -3.31
C TYR A 48 6.73 -7.11 -3.48
N THR A 49 6.55 -8.15 -2.67
CA THR A 49 5.39 -9.03 -2.74
C THR A 49 4.97 -9.41 -1.34
N PHE A 50 3.66 -9.36 -1.09
CA PHE A 50 3.02 -9.81 0.14
C PHE A 50 1.66 -10.40 -0.21
N GLU A 51 1.09 -11.16 0.73
CA GLU A 51 -0.21 -11.80 0.59
C GLU A 51 -1.24 -11.06 1.45
N ILE A 52 -2.50 -11.07 0.99
CA ILE A 52 -3.65 -10.52 1.71
C ILE A 52 -4.73 -11.60 1.79
N ASP A 53 -5.46 -11.62 2.90
CA ASP A 53 -6.52 -12.61 3.17
C ASP A 53 -7.87 -12.19 2.55
N ASN A 54 -7.83 -11.58 1.35
CA ASN A 54 -9.01 -11.12 0.62
C ASN A 54 -9.08 -11.79 -0.74
N ASN A 55 -10.30 -12.10 -1.21
CA ASN A 55 -10.47 -12.60 -2.56
C ASN A 55 -10.22 -11.47 -3.56
N LEU A 56 -9.44 -11.73 -4.61
CA LEU A 56 -9.23 -10.77 -5.69
C LEU A 56 -10.55 -10.28 -6.31
N ASN A 57 -11.61 -11.09 -6.24
CA ASN A 57 -12.92 -10.71 -6.76
C ASN A 57 -13.66 -9.64 -5.95
N ASP A 58 -13.32 -9.52 -4.67
CA ASP A 58 -13.97 -8.60 -3.74
C ASP A 58 -13.29 -7.23 -3.73
N ILE A 59 -12.15 -7.10 -4.40
CA ILE A 59 -11.38 -5.86 -4.49
C ILE A 59 -11.95 -4.95 -5.57
N LYS A 60 -12.25 -3.71 -5.18
CA LYS A 60 -12.69 -2.64 -6.07
C LYS A 60 -11.50 -1.97 -6.75
N TYR A 61 -10.53 -1.55 -5.95
CA TYR A 61 -9.24 -1.04 -6.44
C TYR A 61 -8.14 -1.13 -5.38
N ILE A 62 -6.90 -1.08 -5.85
CA ILE A 62 -5.70 -0.97 -5.03
C ILE A 62 -5.03 0.36 -5.39
N LEU A 63 -4.63 1.13 -4.38
CA LEU A 63 -3.99 2.42 -4.54
C LEU A 63 -2.73 2.47 -3.69
N ILE A 64 -1.60 2.84 -4.30
CA ILE A 64 -0.41 3.21 -3.55
C ILE A 64 -0.34 4.72 -3.37
N ASN A 65 0.37 5.18 -2.34
CA ASN A 65 0.55 6.62 -2.06
C ASN A 65 -0.78 7.42 -2.00
N PRO A 66 -1.78 6.99 -1.20
CA PRO A 66 -3.10 7.63 -1.17
C PRO A 66 -3.06 9.10 -0.74
N ASN A 67 -2.05 9.49 0.03
CA ASN A 67 -1.86 10.86 0.52
C ASN A 67 -1.12 11.77 -0.49
N GLY A 68 -0.54 11.21 -1.55
CA GLY A 68 0.26 11.96 -2.53
C GLY A 68 1.53 12.60 -1.95
N LEU A 69 2.04 12.08 -0.82
CA LEU A 69 3.21 12.63 -0.12
C LEU A 69 4.53 12.10 -0.67
N VAL A 70 4.48 11.01 -1.45
CA VAL A 70 5.64 10.47 -2.16
C VAL A 70 5.86 11.27 -3.44
N ALA A 71 7.11 11.69 -3.67
CA ALA A 71 7.48 12.35 -4.90
C ALA A 71 7.43 11.34 -6.06
N ASP A 72 6.42 11.49 -6.92
CA ASP A 72 6.22 10.67 -8.11
C ASP A 72 6.07 11.57 -9.36
N VAL A 73 6.55 11.07 -10.49
CA VAL A 73 6.43 11.71 -11.80
C VAL A 73 5.11 11.37 -12.50
N ASN A 74 4.49 10.24 -12.17
CA ASN A 74 3.29 9.74 -12.82
C ASN A 74 2.32 9.07 -11.83
N PRO A 75 1.58 9.82 -11.01
CA PRO A 75 0.63 9.25 -10.04
C PRO A 75 -0.52 8.45 -10.66
N LYS A 76 -0.68 8.42 -11.99
CA LYS A 76 -1.76 7.69 -12.66
C LYS A 76 -1.54 6.18 -12.67
N ASN A 77 -0.30 5.71 -12.48
CA ASN A 77 -0.01 4.27 -12.38
C ASN A 77 0.00 3.76 -10.93
N ASP A 78 -0.35 4.61 -9.96
CA ASP A 78 -0.45 4.24 -8.55
C ASP A 78 -1.75 3.48 -8.24
N VAL A 79 -2.70 3.47 -9.17
CA VAL A 79 -3.99 2.82 -9.01
C VAL A 79 -4.13 1.60 -9.93
N TYR A 80 -4.54 0.49 -9.34
CA TYR A 80 -4.96 -0.71 -10.03
C TYR A 80 -6.46 -0.91 -9.82
N TYR A 81 -7.21 -0.91 -10.92
CA TYR A 81 -8.61 -1.33 -10.93
C TYR A 81 -8.68 -2.78 -11.38
N LYS A 82 -9.48 -3.57 -10.68
CA LYS A 82 -9.79 -4.92 -11.17
C LYS A 82 -10.51 -4.78 -12.51
N ALA A 83 -9.97 -5.42 -13.55
CA ALA A 83 -10.66 -5.54 -14.83
C ALA A 83 -11.89 -6.45 -14.68
N GLU A 84 -12.99 -6.11 -15.34
CA GLU A 84 -14.21 -6.93 -15.42
C GLU A 84 -13.94 -8.35 -15.95
#